data_AF-A0A957CA42-F1
#
_entry.id   AF-A0A957CA42-F1
#
_cell.length_a   1.000
_cell.length_b   1.000
_cell.length_c   1.000
_cell.angle_alpha   90.00
_cell.angle_beta   90.00
_cell.angle_gamma   90.00
#
_symmetry.space_group_name_H-M   'P 1'
#
loop_
_entity.id
_entity.type
_entity.pdbx_description
1 polymer ?
#
loop_
_entity_poly.entity_id
_entity_poly.type
_entity_poly.pdbx_seq_one_letter_code
_entity_poly.pdbx_strand_id
1 'polypeptide(L)'
;MSEQTDPQPEDDNAAVPEAATMDAESTVETAVAEKPAEKPAAKRERQPKNEKREERRSGRTDGSLRQVTDRFAACGRCSYFWAGYRVLFGEEGQETAVDQSQSGWLALQWNSQMPDLLNKSYGIRLDIEHFHYEGCCKECRRRFVYHAAENEDELASCTIEISPHKAK
;
A
#
# COMPACT_ATOMS: atom_id res chain seq x y z
N MET A 1 -47.72 10.31 26.14
CA MET A 1 -46.69 10.57 27.16
C MET A 1 -46.64 9.35 28.06
N SER A 2 -45.69 8.46 27.80
CA SER A 2 -45.36 7.34 28.67
C SER A 2 -43.87 7.08 28.48
N GLU A 3 -43.09 7.75 29.32
CA GLU A 3 -41.67 7.49 29.55
C GLU A 3 -41.53 6.10 30.21
N GLN A 4 -40.68 5.25 29.64
CA GLN A 4 -40.17 4.07 30.33
C GLN A 4 -38.64 4.13 30.21
N THR A 5 -38.06 4.52 31.33
CA THR A 5 -36.64 4.55 31.65
C THR A 5 -36.23 3.14 32.08
N ASP A 6 -35.22 2.58 31.42
CA ASP A 6 -34.55 1.33 31.85
C ASP A 6 -33.06 1.65 32.13
N PRO A 7 -32.53 1.34 33.33
CA PRO A 7 -31.13 1.60 33.68
C PRO A 7 -30.15 0.49 33.29
N GLN A 8 -28.90 0.91 33.03
CA GLN A 8 -27.67 0.13 32.80
C GLN A 8 -27.35 -0.95 33.87
N PRO A 9 -26.42 -1.86 33.56
CA PRO A 9 -25.11 -1.81 34.25
C PRO A 9 -23.91 -2.07 33.29
N GLU A 10 -22.84 -1.28 33.28
CA GLU A 10 -21.67 -1.18 34.18
C GLU A 10 -20.42 -1.82 33.54
N ASP A 11 -19.49 -0.93 33.16
CA ASP A 11 -18.08 -1.17 32.87
C ASP A 11 -17.36 -1.77 34.08
N ASP A 12 -16.61 -2.85 33.86
CA ASP A 12 -15.49 -3.24 34.73
C ASP A 12 -14.52 -4.13 33.93
N ASN A 13 -13.36 -3.60 33.54
CA ASN A 13 -12.10 -4.23 33.95
C ASN A 13 -10.89 -3.32 33.69
N ALA A 14 -10.13 -3.15 34.76
CA ALA A 14 -8.92 -2.35 34.85
C ALA A 14 -7.65 -3.13 34.46
N ALA A 15 -6.56 -2.37 34.43
CA ALA A 15 -5.18 -2.76 34.74
C ALA A 15 -4.23 -3.16 33.58
N VAL A 16 -3.29 -2.24 33.37
CA VAL A 16 -1.92 -2.37 32.82
C VAL A 16 -1.07 -3.29 33.73
N PRO A 17 0.08 -3.84 33.27
CA PRO A 17 1.33 -3.08 33.40
C PRO A 17 2.40 -3.26 32.29
N GLU A 18 3.24 -2.22 32.25
CA GLU A 18 4.64 -2.08 31.81
C GLU A 18 5.56 -3.29 32.04
N ALA A 19 6.59 -3.46 31.19
CA ALA A 19 8.01 -3.32 31.60
C ALA A 19 9.04 -3.72 30.51
N ALA A 20 10.19 -3.05 30.60
CA ALA A 20 11.55 -3.55 30.36
C ALA A 20 12.18 -3.45 28.94
N THR A 21 12.80 -2.29 28.72
CA THR A 21 14.22 -2.08 28.35
C THR A 21 15.10 -3.31 28.03
N MET A 22 15.78 -3.30 26.88
CA MET A 22 17.16 -3.81 26.75
C MET A 22 17.97 -2.98 25.75
N ASP A 23 18.98 -2.31 26.31
CA ASP A 23 20.15 -1.70 25.69
C ASP A 23 21.07 -2.78 25.10
N ALA A 24 21.62 -2.55 23.91
CA ALA A 24 22.78 -3.29 23.40
C ALA A 24 23.53 -2.47 22.34
N GLU A 25 24.42 -1.63 22.84
CA GLU A 25 25.57 -1.05 22.14
C GLU A 25 26.51 -2.16 21.63
N SER A 26 26.94 -2.11 20.36
CA SER A 26 28.18 -2.79 19.93
C SER A 26 28.74 -2.23 18.63
N THR A 27 29.70 -1.31 18.83
CA THR A 27 30.99 -1.15 18.13
C THR A 27 31.09 -1.27 16.60
N VAL A 28 31.38 -0.12 16.01
CA VAL A 28 31.91 0.13 14.66
C VAL A 28 33.41 -0.21 14.66
N GLU A 29 33.86 -1.10 13.77
CA GLU A 29 35.28 -1.26 13.49
C GLU A 29 35.57 -0.82 12.05
N THR A 30 36.37 0.24 11.96
CA THR A 30 36.82 0.89 10.73
C THR A 30 38.27 0.48 10.49
N ALA A 31 38.58 -0.10 9.35
CA ALA A 31 39.96 -0.31 8.91
C ALA A 31 40.16 0.32 7.53
N VAL A 32 41.09 1.28 7.50
CA VAL A 32 41.48 2.10 6.35
C VAL A 32 42.81 1.59 5.79
N ALA A 33 42.85 1.52 4.45
CA ALA A 33 43.96 1.69 3.53
C ALA A 33 45.22 0.81 3.64
N GLU A 34 45.49 0.09 2.56
CA GLU A 34 46.82 0.09 1.94
C GLU A 34 46.70 0.24 0.41
N LYS A 35 47.45 1.21 -0.13
CA LYS A 35 47.87 1.33 -1.53
C LYS A 35 49.36 0.98 -1.56
N PRO A 36 49.87 0.39 -2.65
CA PRO A 36 50.65 1.26 -3.52
C PRO A 36 50.45 0.99 -5.02
N ALA A 37 50.86 1.99 -5.79
CA ALA A 37 50.69 2.15 -7.22
C ALA A 37 51.77 1.41 -8.03
N GLU A 38 51.39 0.91 -9.20
CA GLU A 38 52.31 0.84 -10.35
C GLU A 38 51.58 1.12 -11.66
N LYS A 39 52.32 1.69 -12.61
CA LYS A 39 51.88 2.52 -13.74
C LYS A 39 52.07 1.74 -15.08
N PRO A 40 51.84 2.31 -16.28
CA PRO A 40 50.74 1.96 -17.17
C PRO A 40 51.17 1.25 -18.47
N ALA A 41 50.17 1.02 -19.32
CA ALA A 41 50.19 0.88 -20.79
C ALA A 41 49.92 -0.52 -21.35
N ALA A 42 48.73 -0.68 -21.94
CA ALA A 42 48.62 -1.16 -23.32
C ALA A 42 47.18 -0.95 -23.84
N LYS A 43 47.11 -0.10 -24.84
CA LYS A 43 45.95 0.24 -25.68
C LYS A 43 45.37 -1.04 -26.29
N ARG A 44 44.12 -1.39 -25.94
CA ARG A 44 43.29 -2.29 -26.75
C ARG A 44 41.87 -1.74 -26.79
N GLU A 45 41.56 -1.12 -27.92
CA GLU A 45 40.21 -0.78 -28.34
C GLU A 45 39.31 -2.01 -28.21
N ARG A 46 38.31 -1.92 -27.33
CA ARG A 46 37.19 -2.85 -27.28
C ARG A 46 35.94 -2.04 -27.51
N GLN A 47 35.33 -2.27 -28.66
CA GLN A 47 34.04 -1.72 -29.06
C GLN A 47 33.00 -1.96 -27.94
N PRO A 48 32.21 -0.96 -27.53
CA PRO A 48 31.05 -1.21 -26.69
C PRO A 48 29.93 -1.82 -27.54
N LYS A 49 29.93 -3.16 -27.64
CA LYS A 49 28.78 -3.94 -28.10
C LYS A 49 27.96 -4.28 -26.86
N ASN A 50 27.08 -3.37 -26.45
CA ASN A 50 26.02 -3.67 -25.49
C ASN A 50 24.84 -2.71 -25.65
N GLU A 51 24.41 -2.52 -26.91
CA GLU A 51 23.00 -2.26 -27.15
C GLU A 51 22.25 -3.56 -26.86
N LYS A 52 21.10 -3.46 -26.18
CA LYS A 52 20.08 -4.50 -26.01
C LYS A 52 20.18 -5.41 -24.77
N ARG A 53 20.35 -4.86 -23.57
CA ARG A 53 19.93 -5.57 -22.33
C ARG A 53 19.43 -4.68 -21.19
N GLU A 54 18.65 -3.64 -21.48
CA GLU A 54 17.94 -2.89 -20.43
C GLU A 54 16.44 -2.75 -20.65
N GLU A 55 15.87 -3.46 -21.63
CA GLU A 55 14.44 -3.45 -21.93
C GLU A 55 13.78 -4.83 -21.74
N ARG A 56 14.17 -5.54 -20.67
CA ARG A 56 13.53 -6.79 -20.24
C ARG A 56 13.23 -6.83 -18.73
N ARG A 57 13.19 -5.66 -18.10
CA ARG A 57 12.71 -5.48 -16.72
C ARG A 57 11.60 -4.43 -16.60
N SER A 58 10.91 -4.10 -17.69
CA SER A 58 9.49 -3.78 -17.60
C SER A 58 8.76 -5.09 -17.35
N GLY A 59 8.85 -5.59 -16.12
CA GLY A 59 8.02 -6.67 -15.63
C GLY A 59 6.58 -6.18 -15.71
N ARG A 60 5.97 -6.38 -16.87
CA ARG A 60 4.58 -6.08 -17.18
C ARG A 60 3.76 -6.86 -16.17
N THR A 61 3.46 -6.19 -15.07
CA THR A 61 2.58 -6.68 -14.03
C THR A 61 1.17 -6.22 -14.38
N ASP A 62 0.83 -6.24 -15.68
CA ASP A 62 -0.57 -6.26 -16.13
C ASP A 62 -1.10 -7.63 -15.71
N GLY A 63 -1.45 -7.72 -14.43
CA GLY A 63 -2.12 -8.88 -13.91
C GLY A 63 -3.51 -8.88 -14.51
N SER A 64 -3.91 -9.99 -15.14
CA SER A 64 -5.33 -10.15 -15.47
C SER A 64 -6.19 -9.94 -14.22
N LEU A 65 -7.45 -9.56 -14.39
CA LEU A 65 -8.41 -9.40 -13.28
C LEU A 65 -8.32 -10.55 -12.28
N ARG A 66 -8.18 -11.79 -12.79
CA ARG A 66 -8.00 -12.99 -11.98
C ARG A 66 -6.73 -12.94 -11.13
N GLN A 67 -5.58 -12.58 -11.69
CA GLN A 67 -4.33 -12.47 -10.93
C GLN A 67 -4.39 -11.39 -9.84
N VAL A 68 -5.01 -10.24 -10.14
CA VAL A 68 -5.22 -9.18 -9.15
C VAL A 68 -6.14 -9.69 -8.04
N THR A 69 -7.24 -10.34 -8.41
CA THR A 69 -8.18 -10.95 -7.45
C THR A 69 -7.48 -11.97 -6.55
N ASP A 70 -6.65 -12.86 -7.10
CA ASP A 70 -5.89 -13.85 -6.33
C ASP A 70 -4.93 -13.18 -5.33
N ARG A 71 -4.32 -12.05 -5.69
CA ARG A 71 -3.44 -11.28 -4.78
C ARG A 71 -4.23 -10.61 -3.66
N PHE A 72 -5.44 -10.14 -3.92
CA PHE A 72 -6.31 -9.59 -2.87
C PHE A 72 -6.88 -10.69 -1.97
N ALA A 73 -7.19 -11.86 -2.53
CA ALA A 73 -7.69 -13.04 -1.83
C ALA A 73 -6.74 -13.58 -0.75
N ALA A 74 -5.44 -13.31 -0.86
CA ALA A 74 -4.44 -13.70 0.13
C ALA A 74 -4.58 -13.04 1.52
N CYS A 75 -5.45 -12.03 1.67
CA CYS A 75 -5.70 -11.33 2.94
C CYS A 75 -7.20 -11.08 3.11
N GLY A 76 -7.76 -11.38 4.30
CA GLY A 76 -9.19 -11.28 4.56
C GLY A 76 -9.75 -9.87 4.42
N ARG A 77 -9.02 -8.86 4.92
CA ARG A 77 -9.44 -7.45 4.76
C ARG A 77 -9.36 -6.95 3.33
N CYS A 78 -8.31 -7.32 2.62
CA CYS A 78 -8.16 -6.92 1.21
C CYS A 78 -9.15 -7.67 0.31
N SER A 79 -9.43 -8.94 0.57
CA SER A 79 -10.43 -9.69 -0.17
C SER A 79 -11.82 -9.11 0.06
N TYR A 80 -12.15 -8.74 1.31
CA TYR A 80 -13.40 -8.04 1.63
C TYR A 80 -13.51 -6.71 0.88
N PHE A 81 -12.46 -5.88 0.92
CA PHE A 81 -12.40 -4.63 0.16
C PHE A 81 -12.65 -4.86 -1.33
N TRP A 82 -11.93 -5.80 -1.93
CA TRP A 82 -12.01 -6.07 -3.36
C TRP A 82 -13.38 -6.58 -3.78
N ALA A 83 -13.98 -7.46 -2.97
CA ALA A 83 -15.36 -7.93 -3.17
C ALA A 83 -16.37 -6.80 -3.01
N GLY A 84 -16.21 -5.94 -2.00
CA GLY A 84 -17.06 -4.76 -1.81
C GLY A 84 -16.96 -3.78 -2.97
N TYR A 85 -15.76 -3.57 -3.51
CA TYR A 85 -15.55 -2.72 -4.68
C TYR A 85 -16.29 -3.29 -5.91
N ARG A 86 -16.30 -4.61 -6.11
CA ARG A 86 -17.15 -5.26 -7.14
C ARG A 86 -18.64 -4.99 -6.94
N VAL A 87 -19.13 -4.97 -5.69
CA VAL A 87 -20.54 -4.69 -5.41
C VAL A 87 -20.90 -3.25 -5.76
N LEU A 88 -19.99 -2.30 -5.52
CA LEU A 88 -20.22 -0.88 -5.78
C LEU A 88 -20.11 -0.50 -7.26
N PHE A 89 -19.13 -1.05 -7.97
CA PHE A 89 -18.80 -0.63 -9.35
C PHE A 89 -18.97 -1.73 -10.40
N GLY A 90 -19.45 -2.91 -9.99
CA GLY A 90 -19.59 -4.07 -10.87
C GLY A 90 -18.25 -4.70 -11.24
N GLU A 91 -18.32 -5.68 -12.14
CA GLU A 91 -17.14 -6.32 -12.73
C GLU A 91 -16.41 -5.36 -13.68
N GLU A 92 -17.15 -4.55 -14.45
CA GLU A 92 -16.61 -3.52 -15.33
C GLU A 92 -15.73 -2.50 -14.56
N GLY A 93 -16.14 -2.11 -13.36
CA GLY A 93 -15.35 -1.21 -12.51
C GLY A 93 -14.03 -1.85 -12.03
N GLN A 94 -14.03 -3.16 -11.79
CA GLN A 94 -12.81 -3.90 -11.44
C GLN A 94 -11.88 -4.04 -12.65
N GLU A 95 -12.43 -4.44 -13.80
CA GLU A 95 -11.67 -4.53 -15.06
C GLU A 95 -11.05 -3.19 -15.40
N THR A 96 -11.82 -2.11 -15.34
CA THR A 96 -11.33 -0.75 -15.57
C THR A 96 -10.18 -0.39 -14.62
N ALA A 97 -10.30 -0.69 -13.32
CA ALA A 97 -9.25 -0.39 -12.34
C ALA A 97 -7.96 -1.20 -12.61
N VAL A 98 -8.11 -2.43 -13.10
CA VAL A 98 -6.99 -3.30 -13.48
C VAL A 98 -6.34 -2.81 -14.78
N ASP A 99 -7.14 -2.44 -15.78
CA ASP A 99 -6.66 -1.93 -17.07
C ASP A 99 -5.96 -0.57 -16.92
N GLN A 100 -6.41 0.26 -15.97
CA GLN A 100 -5.79 1.53 -15.63
C GLN A 100 -4.65 1.39 -14.61
N SER A 101 -4.30 0.16 -14.22
CA SER A 101 -3.26 -0.06 -13.23
C SER A 101 -1.88 0.38 -13.75
N GLN A 102 -1.11 1.04 -12.88
CA GLN A 102 0.21 1.54 -13.23
C GLN A 102 1.19 1.27 -12.11
N SER A 103 2.38 0.77 -12.46
CA SER A 103 3.49 0.57 -11.52
C SER A 103 3.12 -0.24 -10.27
N GLY A 104 2.18 -1.19 -10.40
CA GLY A 104 1.72 -2.02 -9.28
C GLY A 104 0.65 -1.38 -8.40
N TRP A 105 0.05 -0.27 -8.81
CA TRP A 105 -1.06 0.39 -8.14
C TRP A 105 -2.33 0.33 -8.99
N LEU A 106 -3.47 0.10 -8.35
CA LEU A 106 -4.80 0.23 -8.96
C LEU A 106 -5.29 1.65 -8.73
N ALA A 107 -5.69 2.32 -9.80
CA ALA A 107 -6.51 3.52 -9.70
C ALA A 107 -7.97 3.10 -9.54
N LEU A 108 -8.60 3.52 -8.45
CA LEU A 108 -9.97 3.15 -8.12
C LEU A 108 -10.92 4.28 -8.43
N GLN A 109 -12.10 3.93 -8.92
CA GLN A 109 -13.20 4.88 -9.02
C GLN A 109 -13.65 5.31 -7.64
N TRP A 110 -14.08 6.57 -7.52
CA TRP A 110 -14.50 7.16 -6.26
C TRP A 110 -15.99 7.52 -6.31
N ASN A 111 -16.72 7.16 -5.26
CA ASN A 111 -18.11 7.56 -5.05
C ASN A 111 -18.38 7.78 -3.55
N SER A 112 -19.59 8.20 -3.21
CA SER A 112 -20.00 8.49 -1.82
C SER A 112 -19.98 7.27 -0.88
N GLN A 113 -19.98 6.04 -1.42
CA GLN A 113 -19.95 4.80 -0.63
C GLN A 113 -18.52 4.30 -0.37
N MET A 114 -17.54 4.83 -1.10
CA MET A 114 -16.14 4.40 -1.02
C MET A 114 -15.49 4.65 0.36
N PRO A 115 -15.74 5.78 1.05
CA PRO A 115 -15.28 5.98 2.43
C PRO A 115 -15.78 4.92 3.41
N ASP A 116 -17.05 4.54 3.30
CA ASP A 116 -17.64 3.51 4.18
C ASP A 116 -17.04 2.13 3.89
N LEU A 117 -16.77 1.80 2.62
CA LEU A 117 -16.08 0.57 2.26
C LEU A 117 -14.65 0.54 2.83
N LEU A 118 -13.90 1.64 2.75
CA LEU A 118 -12.58 1.76 3.37
C LEU A 118 -12.64 1.62 4.89
N ASN A 119 -13.64 2.23 5.53
CA ASN A 119 -13.87 2.10 6.96
C ASN A 119 -14.16 0.66 7.36
N LYS A 120 -15.07 -0.02 6.66
CA LYS A 120 -15.41 -1.42 6.94
C LYS A 120 -14.25 -2.38 6.68
N SER A 121 -13.44 -2.11 5.66
CA SER A 121 -12.32 -2.99 5.28
C SER A 121 -11.08 -2.79 6.15
N TYR A 122 -10.76 -1.54 6.48
CA TYR A 122 -9.48 -1.17 7.09
C TYR A 122 -9.60 -0.44 8.43
N GLY A 123 -10.81 -0.05 8.84
CA GLY A 123 -11.09 0.66 10.09
C GLY A 123 -10.76 2.15 10.03
N ILE A 124 -10.84 2.76 8.85
CA ILE A 124 -10.37 4.13 8.58
C ILE A 124 -11.54 5.05 8.36
N ARG A 125 -11.54 6.17 9.08
CA ARG A 125 -12.51 7.24 8.90
C ARG A 125 -11.84 8.33 8.06
N LEU A 126 -12.31 8.50 6.83
CA LEU A 126 -11.97 9.65 6.01
C LEU A 126 -13.02 10.72 6.33
N ASP A 127 -12.62 11.72 7.09
CA ASP A 127 -13.43 12.92 7.29
C ASP A 127 -13.11 13.96 6.20
N ILE A 128 -13.92 15.01 6.13
CA ILE A 128 -13.89 16.04 5.09
C ILE A 128 -12.62 16.93 5.22
N GLU A 129 -11.89 16.85 6.34
CA GLU A 129 -10.75 17.73 6.61
C GLU A 129 -9.42 17.20 6.03
N HIS A 130 -9.37 15.92 5.63
CA HIS A 130 -8.17 15.31 5.08
C HIS A 130 -8.11 15.41 3.56
N PHE A 131 -7.34 16.37 3.04
CA PHE A 131 -7.03 16.48 1.60
C PHE A 131 -6.18 15.31 1.08
N HIS A 132 -5.42 14.68 1.97
CA HIS A 132 -4.57 13.55 1.64
C HIS A 132 -4.56 12.57 2.82
N TYR A 133 -4.66 11.28 2.52
CA TYR A 133 -4.54 10.23 3.51
C TYR A 133 -3.75 9.05 2.94
N GLU A 134 -2.73 8.62 3.67
CA GLU A 134 -2.01 7.39 3.37
C GLU A 134 -2.25 6.37 4.49
N GLY A 135 -2.60 5.14 4.10
CA GLY A 135 -2.77 4.05 5.04
C GLY A 135 -2.24 2.72 4.53
N CYS A 136 -2.29 1.72 5.40
CA CYS A 136 -1.95 0.35 5.04
C CYS A 136 -2.86 -0.66 5.75
N CYS A 137 -3.11 -1.78 5.08
CA CYS A 137 -3.81 -2.91 5.66
C CYS A 137 -3.03 -3.43 6.88
N LYS A 138 -3.69 -3.60 8.03
CA LYS A 138 -3.04 -4.08 9.26
C LYS A 138 -2.58 -5.53 9.20
N GLU A 139 -3.14 -6.33 8.27
CA GLU A 139 -2.78 -7.74 8.09
C GLU A 139 -1.62 -7.91 7.11
N CYS A 140 -1.81 -7.49 5.86
CA CYS A 140 -0.84 -7.73 4.80
C CYS A 140 0.06 -6.53 4.48
N ARG A 141 -0.12 -5.39 5.16
CA ARG A 141 0.65 -4.14 4.95
C ARG A 141 0.52 -3.51 3.56
N ARG A 142 -0.42 -3.99 2.72
CA ARG A 142 -0.79 -3.37 1.44
C ARG A 142 -1.14 -1.91 1.64
N ARG A 143 -0.46 -1.01 0.91
CA ARG A 143 -0.65 0.45 1.02
C ARG A 143 -1.82 0.91 0.15
N PHE A 144 -2.46 1.98 0.57
CA PHE A 144 -3.41 2.73 -0.23
C PHE A 144 -3.29 4.22 0.11
N VAL A 145 -3.61 5.05 -0.89
CA VAL A 145 -3.49 6.50 -0.81
C VAL A 145 -4.79 7.11 -1.32
N TYR A 146 -5.33 8.04 -0.56
CA TYR A 146 -6.48 8.85 -0.92
C TYR A 146 -6.04 10.30 -1.09
N HIS A 147 -6.53 10.93 -2.16
CA HIS A 147 -6.45 12.37 -2.39
C HIS A 147 -7.87 12.92 -2.57
N ALA A 148 -8.24 13.91 -1.78
CA ALA A 148 -9.46 14.66 -1.99
C ALA A 148 -9.32 15.53 -3.25
N ALA A 149 -10.46 15.92 -3.82
CA ALA A 149 -10.47 16.94 -4.86
C ALA A 149 -10.07 18.28 -4.24
N GLU A 150 -9.11 18.98 -4.86
CA GLU A 150 -8.72 20.32 -4.41
C GLU A 150 -9.71 21.39 -4.89
N ASN A 151 -10.37 21.12 -6.01
CA ASN A 151 -11.30 22.03 -6.69
C ASN A 151 -12.57 21.29 -7.16
N GLU A 152 -13.64 22.04 -7.47
CA GLU A 152 -14.92 21.46 -7.94
C GLU A 152 -14.80 20.72 -9.29
N ASP A 153 -13.76 21.03 -10.08
CA ASP A 153 -13.49 20.39 -11.37
C ASP A 153 -12.70 19.07 -11.25
N GLU A 154 -12.16 18.77 -10.07
CA GLU A 154 -11.36 17.57 -9.83
C GLU A 154 -12.17 16.49 -9.13
N LEU A 155 -11.86 15.23 -9.45
CA LEU A 155 -12.43 14.09 -8.75
C LEU A 155 -11.43 13.59 -7.71
N ALA A 156 -11.95 13.31 -6.51
CA ALA A 156 -11.16 12.62 -5.51
C ALA A 156 -10.67 11.27 -6.08
N SER A 157 -9.44 10.91 -5.73
CA SER A 157 -8.80 9.70 -6.22
C SER A 157 -8.39 8.80 -5.08
N CYS A 158 -8.45 7.49 -5.32
CA CYS A 158 -7.97 6.49 -4.39
C CYS A 158 -7.12 5.48 -5.17
N THR A 159 -5.93 5.20 -4.66
CA THR A 159 -5.04 4.19 -5.23
C THR A 159 -4.71 3.13 -4.20
N ILE A 160 -4.57 1.88 -4.64
CA ILE A 160 -4.19 0.77 -3.76
C ILE A 160 -3.16 -0.13 -4.42
N GLU A 161 -2.17 -0.56 -3.65
CA GLU A 161 -1.08 -1.40 -4.12
C GLU A 161 -1.60 -2.82 -4.45
N ILE A 162 -1.28 -3.35 -5.63
CA ILE A 162 -1.71 -4.70 -6.05
C ILE A 162 -1.05 -5.77 -5.19
N SER A 163 0.25 -5.65 -4.94
CA SER A 163 1.04 -6.62 -4.20
C SER A 163 1.59 -5.96 -2.95
N PRO A 164 1.35 -6.47 -1.74
CA PRO A 164 1.83 -5.84 -0.54
C PRO A 164 3.36 -5.71 -0.54
N HIS A 165 3.86 -4.55 -0.14
CA HIS A 165 5.29 -4.35 0.04
C HIS A 165 5.82 -5.31 1.12
N LYS A 166 6.78 -6.17 0.77
CA LYS A 166 7.48 -6.98 1.78
C LYS A 166 8.20 -6.03 2.73
N ALA A 167 7.98 -6.19 4.04
CA ALA A 167 8.87 -5.62 5.03
C ALA A 167 10.27 -6.21 4.76
N LYS A 168 11.25 -5.34 4.53
CA LYS A 168 12.66 -5.73 4.43
C LYS A 168 13.20 -6.03 5.81
#